data_AF-A0A524DFX7-F1
#
_entry.id   AF-A0A524DFX7-F1
#
_cell.length_a   1.000
_cell.length_b   1.000
_cell.length_c   1.000
_cell.angle_alpha   90.00
_cell.angle_beta   90.00
_cell.angle_gamma   90.00
#
_symmetry.space_group_name_H-M   'P 1'
#
loop_
_entity.id
_entity.type
_entity.pdbx_description
1 polymer ?
#
loop_
_entity_poly.entity_id
_entity_poly.type
_entity_poly.pdbx_seq_one_letter_code
_entity_poly.pdbx_strand_id
1 'polypeptide(L)'
;MDLIFKNRKLTNEVRKLSKENEENEKIEFIKTLVDEGRFDDAVDAISTYLEKAEADEEEELHRLEEIIEAILSIHGGKTVLRFLIENHIIDIPGLLQNLSKRDNVLRYSFLLLLKPIVEVEYDLFLPHIEELLESPDPNVKEAALQLIIFISMGDKKIDDRDKIEAIAKRLSDEKDYVIEKAIQALIAIGKKSPSLVTKTLKNYIEEFPDDEELKKNVDEVLKSIVSVEKIGEIVEEEKQEEEKKEEAETEGKEKSEEKPQKEFEEKKDLELEKKAQEIRERKKTLRMKDLEIKEKKLELEEKEKELEEQELQEKKNRLKRKEELLAKEKQLAQAELDLKEKELSEKEEELKQQEIERITREIQKLKEKEDELFKE
;
A
#
# COMPACT_ATOMS: atom_id res chain seq x y z
N MET A 1 26.84 -8.21 -43.78
CA MET A 1 26.50 -7.33 -42.66
C MET A 1 25.57 -8.00 -41.64
N ASP A 2 24.59 -8.80 -42.07
CA ASP A 2 23.63 -9.46 -41.18
C ASP A 2 24.20 -10.42 -40.12
N LEU A 3 25.26 -11.17 -40.44
CA LEU A 3 25.92 -12.07 -39.48
C LEU A 3 26.63 -11.33 -38.34
N ILE A 4 27.21 -10.15 -38.62
CA ILE A 4 27.88 -9.31 -37.62
C ILE A 4 26.85 -8.64 -36.72
N PHE A 5 25.71 -8.22 -37.28
CA PHE A 5 24.61 -7.62 -36.51
C PHE A 5 23.93 -8.65 -35.60
N LYS A 6 23.68 -9.88 -36.11
CA LYS A 6 23.16 -11.00 -35.30
C LYS A 6 24.11 -11.40 -34.17
N ASN A 7 25.42 -11.51 -34.44
CA ASN A 7 26.40 -11.83 -33.40
C ASN A 7 26.50 -10.75 -32.32
N ARG A 8 26.43 -9.46 -32.68
CA ARG A 8 26.41 -8.37 -31.69
C ARG A 8 25.16 -8.40 -30.81
N LYS A 9 23.98 -8.70 -31.40
CA LYS A 9 22.73 -8.83 -30.63
C LYS A 9 22.79 -9.99 -29.64
N LEU A 10 23.23 -11.17 -30.09
CA LEU A 10 23.44 -12.36 -29.24
C LEU A 10 24.45 -12.11 -28.12
N THR A 11 25.57 -11.44 -28.42
CA THR A 11 26.59 -11.12 -27.40
C THR A 11 26.05 -10.18 -26.33
N ASN A 12 25.19 -9.22 -26.71
CA ASN A 12 24.55 -8.31 -25.76
C ASN A 12 23.48 -9.01 -24.91
N GLU A 13 22.69 -9.91 -25.50
CA GLU A 13 21.70 -10.72 -24.78
C GLU A 13 22.36 -11.67 -23.77
N VAL A 14 23.45 -12.36 -24.16
CA VAL A 14 24.20 -13.23 -23.24
C VAL A 14 24.83 -12.45 -22.10
N ARG A 15 25.37 -11.24 -22.36
CA ARG A 15 25.90 -10.36 -21.30
C ARG A 15 24.80 -9.88 -20.36
N LYS A 16 23.60 -9.60 -20.87
CA LYS A 16 22.46 -9.19 -20.05
C LYS A 16 22.01 -10.32 -19.12
N LEU A 17 21.81 -11.53 -19.67
CA LEU A 17 21.45 -12.72 -18.90
C LEU A 17 22.49 -13.09 -17.84
N SER A 18 23.79 -12.94 -18.16
CA SER A 18 24.86 -13.19 -17.20
C SER A 18 24.84 -12.20 -16.03
N LYS A 19 24.46 -10.94 -16.26
CA LYS A 19 24.32 -9.93 -15.19
C LYS A 19 23.09 -10.21 -14.33
N GLU A 20 21.95 -10.50 -14.94
CA GLU A 20 20.71 -10.85 -14.24
C GLU A 20 20.91 -12.09 -13.34
N ASN A 21 21.66 -13.09 -13.82
CA ASN A 21 21.99 -14.26 -12.99
C ASN A 21 22.87 -13.89 -11.78
N GLU A 22 23.88 -13.02 -11.95
CA GLU A 22 24.74 -12.60 -10.84
C GLU A 22 23.96 -11.78 -9.79
N GLU A 23 23.02 -10.95 -10.23
CA GLU A 23 22.17 -10.16 -9.32
C GLU A 23 21.18 -11.06 -8.56
N ASN A 24 20.58 -12.04 -9.25
CA ASN A 24 19.74 -13.05 -8.60
C ASN A 24 20.52 -13.88 -7.56
N GLU A 25 21.76 -14.27 -7.86
CA GLU A 25 22.61 -15.00 -6.90
C GLU A 25 22.89 -14.16 -5.63
N LYS A 26 23.10 -12.85 -5.78
CA LYS A 26 23.28 -11.93 -4.64
C LYS A 26 22.02 -11.81 -3.79
N ILE A 27 20.86 -11.69 -4.43
CA ILE A 27 19.57 -11.63 -3.73
C ILE A 27 19.33 -12.93 -2.96
N GLU A 28 19.53 -14.10 -3.59
CA GLU A 28 19.37 -15.39 -2.90
C GLU A 28 20.35 -15.59 -1.74
N PHE A 29 21.58 -15.07 -1.87
CA PHE A 29 22.54 -15.05 -0.78
C PHE A 29 22.04 -14.19 0.40
N ILE A 30 21.53 -12.98 0.13
CA ILE A 30 20.93 -12.11 1.15
C ILE A 30 19.77 -12.81 1.85
N LYS A 31 18.86 -13.42 1.09
CA LYS A 31 17.73 -14.20 1.63
C LYS A 31 18.18 -15.28 2.60
N THR A 32 19.22 -16.03 2.22
CA THR A 32 19.81 -17.08 3.06
C THR A 32 20.33 -16.51 4.39
N LEU A 33 21.02 -15.36 4.36
CA LEU A 33 21.49 -14.71 5.59
C LEU A 33 20.34 -14.28 6.51
N VAL A 34 19.25 -13.76 5.94
CA VAL A 34 18.05 -13.38 6.71
C VAL A 34 17.40 -14.62 7.35
N ASP A 35 17.22 -15.70 6.59
CA ASP A 35 16.65 -16.97 7.08
C ASP A 35 17.50 -17.61 8.20
N GLU A 36 18.83 -17.49 8.12
CA GLU A 36 19.77 -17.94 9.14
C GLU A 36 19.80 -17.05 10.39
N GLY A 37 19.08 -15.91 10.39
CA GLY A 37 19.07 -14.92 11.47
C GLY A 37 20.36 -14.10 11.57
N ARG A 38 21.18 -14.08 10.50
CA ARG A 38 22.45 -13.35 10.43
C ARG A 38 22.23 -11.93 9.91
N PHE A 39 21.50 -11.14 10.69
CA PHE A 39 21.01 -9.83 10.24
C PHE A 39 22.12 -8.82 9.95
N ASP A 40 23.18 -8.77 10.76
CA ASP A 40 24.31 -7.85 10.50
C ASP A 40 24.99 -8.17 9.16
N ASP A 41 25.26 -9.45 8.89
CA ASP A 41 25.83 -9.90 7.62
C ASP A 41 24.89 -9.60 6.44
N ALA A 42 23.57 -9.72 6.65
CA ALA A 42 22.58 -9.41 5.63
C ALA A 42 22.54 -7.91 5.33
N VAL A 43 22.62 -7.05 6.36
CA VAL A 43 22.68 -5.59 6.22
C VAL A 43 23.93 -5.17 5.44
N ASP A 44 25.10 -5.73 5.77
CA ASP A 44 26.36 -5.46 5.05
C ASP A 44 26.28 -5.90 3.58
N ALA A 45 25.69 -7.08 3.33
CA ALA A 45 25.49 -7.60 1.97
C ALA A 45 24.53 -6.71 1.15
N ILE A 46 23.46 -6.20 1.77
CA ILE A 46 22.50 -5.30 1.14
C ILE A 46 23.15 -3.94 0.85
N SER A 47 23.88 -3.34 1.79
CA SER A 47 24.62 -2.09 1.57
C SER A 47 25.57 -2.23 0.37
N THR A 48 26.34 -3.32 0.32
CA THR A 48 27.24 -3.61 -0.82
C THR A 48 26.48 -3.76 -2.14
N TYR A 49 25.29 -4.37 -2.13
CA TYR A 49 24.45 -4.53 -3.31
C TYR A 49 23.89 -3.19 -3.82
N LEU A 50 23.56 -2.28 -2.90
CA LEU A 50 23.05 -0.94 -3.23
C LEU A 50 24.15 0.02 -3.69
N GLU A 51 25.36 -0.03 -3.12
CA GLU A 51 26.48 0.92 -3.35
C GLU A 51 27.21 0.81 -4.72
N LYS A 52 26.61 0.21 -5.75
CA LYS A 52 27.31 -0.01 -7.03
C LYS A 52 27.59 1.34 -7.72
N ALA A 53 28.87 1.72 -7.78
CA ALA A 53 29.41 3.01 -8.20
C ALA A 53 29.04 3.55 -9.60
N GLU A 54 28.25 2.83 -10.40
CA GLU A 54 27.84 3.20 -11.77
C GLU A 54 26.32 3.17 -11.99
N ALA A 55 25.51 2.93 -10.95
CA ALA A 55 24.06 2.91 -11.08
C ALA A 55 23.52 4.33 -11.30
N ASP A 56 22.53 4.46 -12.17
CA ASP A 56 21.71 5.67 -12.21
C ASP A 56 20.59 5.60 -11.17
N GLU A 57 19.92 6.73 -10.91
CA GLU A 57 18.85 6.81 -9.90
C GLU A 57 17.70 5.81 -10.16
N GLU A 58 17.49 5.41 -11.41
CA GLU A 58 16.44 4.46 -11.79
C GLU A 58 16.85 3.02 -11.45
N GLU A 59 18.10 2.67 -11.70
CA GLU A 59 18.69 1.39 -11.33
C GLU A 59 18.82 1.23 -9.81
N GLU A 60 19.20 2.29 -9.09
CA GLU A 60 19.23 2.30 -7.61
C GLU A 60 17.85 2.02 -7.01
N LEU A 61 16.81 2.72 -7.49
CA LEU A 61 15.44 2.50 -7.05
C LEU A 61 14.95 1.08 -7.37
N HIS A 62 15.29 0.56 -8.54
CA HIS A 62 14.87 -0.79 -8.93
C HIS A 62 15.49 -1.84 -8.00
N ARG A 63 16.79 -1.73 -7.73
CA ARG A 63 17.47 -2.60 -6.76
C ARG A 63 16.91 -2.49 -5.35
N LEU A 64 16.54 -1.28 -4.95
CA LEU A 64 15.90 -1.08 -3.66
C LEU A 64 14.53 -1.76 -3.61
N GLU A 65 13.73 -1.66 -4.67
CA GLU A 65 12.45 -2.37 -4.79
C GLU A 65 12.65 -3.88 -4.68
N GLU A 66 13.61 -4.43 -5.45
CA GLU A 66 13.94 -5.86 -5.45
C GLU A 66 14.38 -6.35 -4.06
N ILE A 67 15.25 -5.59 -3.37
CA ILE A 67 15.71 -5.95 -2.03
C ILE A 67 14.56 -5.88 -1.01
N ILE A 68 13.77 -4.82 -1.02
CA ILE A 68 12.65 -4.69 -0.08
C ILE A 68 11.64 -5.81 -0.32
N GLU A 69 11.30 -6.12 -1.57
CA GLU A 69 10.42 -7.25 -1.91
C GLU A 69 11.01 -8.58 -1.44
N ALA A 70 12.29 -8.83 -1.73
CA ALA A 70 12.98 -10.05 -1.35
C ALA A 70 12.99 -10.24 0.17
N ILE A 71 13.41 -9.24 0.95
CA ILE A 71 13.51 -9.39 2.40
C ILE A 71 12.13 -9.44 3.05
N LEU A 72 11.15 -8.64 2.61
CA LEU A 72 9.80 -8.66 3.18
C LEU A 72 9.06 -9.98 2.94
N SER A 73 9.50 -10.79 1.96
CA SER A 73 8.96 -12.13 1.73
C SER A 73 9.44 -13.19 2.73
N ILE A 74 10.40 -12.85 3.62
CA ILE A 74 11.11 -13.78 4.49
C ILE A 74 10.86 -13.48 5.97
N HIS A 75 10.89 -14.52 6.80
CA HIS A 75 10.82 -14.36 8.26
C HIS A 75 12.04 -13.58 8.78
N GLY A 76 11.81 -12.51 9.54
CA GLY A 76 12.89 -11.62 10.01
C GLY A 76 13.24 -10.48 9.05
N GLY A 77 12.69 -10.44 7.84
CA GLY A 77 12.94 -9.37 6.87
C GLY A 77 12.56 -7.97 7.36
N LYS A 78 11.51 -7.86 8.18
CA LYS A 78 11.12 -6.58 8.82
C LYS A 78 12.22 -6.06 9.74
N THR A 79 12.88 -6.95 10.48
CA THR A 79 14.00 -6.60 11.38
C THR A 79 15.18 -6.08 10.58
N VAL A 80 15.51 -6.74 9.46
CA VAL A 80 16.58 -6.28 8.55
C VAL A 80 16.24 -4.91 7.97
N LEU A 81 15.00 -4.71 7.51
CA LEU A 81 14.58 -3.42 6.96
C LEU A 81 14.64 -2.30 8.00
N ARG A 82 14.25 -2.57 9.25
CA ARG A 82 14.45 -1.64 10.37
C ARG A 82 15.93 -1.28 10.53
N PHE A 83 16.84 -2.27 10.56
CA PHE A 83 18.27 -1.98 10.67
C PHE A 83 18.82 -1.18 9.48
N LEU A 84 18.36 -1.42 8.27
CA LEU A 84 18.77 -0.64 7.09
C LEU A 84 18.37 0.83 7.25
N ILE A 85 17.18 1.12 7.79
CA ILE A 85 16.70 2.48 8.03
C ILE A 85 17.45 3.13 9.21
N GLU A 86 17.57 2.42 10.34
CA GLU A 86 18.25 2.92 11.54
C GLU A 86 19.74 3.21 11.32
N ASN A 87 20.39 2.47 10.42
CA ASN A 87 21.79 2.70 10.02
C ASN A 87 21.92 3.64 8.81
N HIS A 88 20.84 4.31 8.39
CA HIS A 88 20.82 5.25 7.26
C HIS A 88 21.31 4.68 5.92
N ILE A 89 21.25 3.35 5.76
CA ILE A 89 21.49 2.70 4.47
C ILE A 89 20.28 2.96 3.55
N ILE A 90 19.08 2.96 4.13
CA ILE A 90 17.86 3.45 3.47
C ILE A 90 17.45 4.74 4.16
N ASP A 91 17.61 5.86 3.45
CA ASP A 91 17.13 7.16 3.88
C ASP A 91 15.67 7.37 3.46
N ILE A 92 14.76 7.55 4.41
CA ILE A 92 13.32 7.68 4.12
C ILE A 92 13.01 8.95 3.30
N PRO A 93 13.50 10.14 3.68
CA PRO A 93 13.40 11.32 2.83
C PRO A 93 13.91 11.12 1.40
N GLY A 94 15.15 10.65 1.25
CA GLY A 94 15.74 10.36 -0.06
C GLY A 94 14.95 9.32 -0.87
N LEU A 95 14.43 8.29 -0.21
CA LEU A 95 13.56 7.30 -0.82
C LEU A 95 12.31 7.94 -1.42
N LEU A 96 11.57 8.73 -0.65
CA LEU A 96 10.35 9.36 -1.16
C LEU A 96 10.62 10.40 -2.24
N GLN A 97 11.75 11.12 -2.15
CA GLN A 97 12.21 12.04 -3.20
C GLN A 97 12.54 11.29 -4.50
N ASN A 98 13.13 10.11 -4.42
CA ASN A 98 13.42 9.31 -5.61
C ASN A 98 12.14 8.70 -6.18
N LEU A 99 11.21 8.24 -5.33
CA LEU A 99 9.90 7.74 -5.77
C LEU A 99 9.04 8.81 -6.44
N SER A 100 9.22 10.09 -6.08
CA SER A 100 8.46 11.19 -6.70
C SER A 100 8.78 11.39 -8.18
N LYS A 101 9.96 10.93 -8.63
CA LYS A 101 10.44 10.96 -10.02
C LYS A 101 9.82 9.86 -10.89
N ARG A 102 9.26 8.81 -10.27
CA ARG A 102 8.58 7.71 -10.97
C ARG A 102 7.19 8.14 -11.44
N ASP A 103 6.65 7.42 -12.41
CA ASP A 103 5.25 7.58 -12.77
C ASP A 103 4.33 7.13 -11.61
N ASN A 104 3.07 7.58 -11.67
CA ASN A 104 2.12 7.37 -10.59
C ASN A 104 1.87 5.88 -10.27
N VAL A 105 1.96 4.99 -11.26
CA VAL A 105 1.71 3.55 -11.06
C VAL A 105 2.87 2.93 -10.31
N LEU A 106 4.10 3.18 -10.76
CA LEU A 106 5.31 2.66 -10.09
C LEU A 106 5.47 3.24 -8.68
N ARG A 107 5.25 4.54 -8.50
CA ARG A 107 5.27 5.17 -7.17
C ARG A 107 4.29 4.50 -6.21
N TYR A 108 3.04 4.29 -6.65
CA TYR A 108 2.02 3.66 -5.81
C TYR A 108 2.33 2.18 -5.53
N SER A 109 2.86 1.45 -6.52
CA SER A 109 3.33 0.07 -6.36
C SER A 109 4.37 -0.03 -5.23
N PHE A 110 5.36 0.87 -5.26
CA PHE A 110 6.40 0.89 -4.24
C PHE A 110 5.85 1.29 -2.86
N LEU A 111 4.94 2.27 -2.78
CA LEU A 111 4.30 2.62 -1.51
C LEU A 111 3.51 1.44 -0.92
N LEU A 112 2.84 0.63 -1.77
CA LEU A 112 2.18 -0.59 -1.33
C LEU A 112 3.17 -1.64 -0.80
N LEU A 113 4.37 -1.73 -1.37
CA LEU A 113 5.43 -2.59 -0.88
C LEU A 113 5.86 -2.18 0.55
N LEU A 114 5.88 -0.87 0.84
CA LEU A 114 6.20 -0.35 2.18
C LEU A 114 5.07 -0.50 3.20
N LYS A 115 3.82 -0.67 2.75
CA LYS A 115 2.64 -0.72 3.63
C LYS A 115 2.79 -1.69 4.83
N PRO A 116 3.22 -2.96 4.66
CA PRO A 116 3.27 -3.92 5.77
C PRO A 116 4.31 -3.60 6.85
N ILE A 117 5.34 -2.81 6.51
CA ILE A 117 6.30 -2.32 7.50
C ILE A 117 5.80 -1.02 8.13
N VAL A 118 5.27 -0.09 7.34
CA VAL A 118 4.77 1.20 7.81
C VAL A 118 3.63 1.03 8.83
N GLU A 119 2.77 0.02 8.67
CA GLU A 119 1.70 -0.30 9.64
C GLU A 119 2.20 -0.79 11.00
N VAL A 120 3.42 -1.35 11.06
CA VAL A 120 3.99 -2.00 12.26
C VAL A 120 5.09 -1.16 12.89
N GLU A 121 6.06 -0.74 12.08
CA GLU A 121 7.27 0.03 12.43
C GLU A 121 7.10 1.51 12.05
N TYR A 122 5.93 2.07 12.34
CA TYR A 122 5.56 3.45 12.03
C TYR A 122 6.49 4.48 12.69
N ASP A 123 7.15 4.11 13.80
CA ASP A 123 8.14 4.93 14.50
C ASP A 123 9.37 5.25 13.65
N LEU A 124 9.66 4.43 12.63
CA LEU A 124 10.71 4.72 11.66
C LEU A 124 10.30 5.84 10.67
N PHE A 125 9.01 5.95 10.36
CA PHE A 125 8.52 6.88 9.33
C PHE A 125 8.02 8.19 9.90
N LEU A 126 7.28 8.16 11.03
CA LEU A 126 6.67 9.34 11.64
C LEU A 126 7.63 10.52 11.90
N PRO A 127 8.89 10.31 12.32
CA PRO A 127 9.81 11.41 12.56
C PRO A 127 10.09 12.28 11.32
N HIS A 128 9.97 11.72 10.12
CA HIS A 128 10.27 12.39 8.86
C HIS A 128 9.05 13.05 8.20
N ILE A 129 7.84 12.76 8.69
CA ILE A 129 6.60 13.17 8.02
C ILE A 129 6.48 14.69 7.89
N GLU A 130 6.82 15.46 8.93
CA GLU A 130 6.70 16.92 8.90
C GLU A 130 7.60 17.53 7.81
N GLU A 131 8.87 17.09 7.74
CA GLU A 131 9.80 17.50 6.69
C GLU A 131 9.28 17.14 5.29
N LEU A 132 8.78 15.91 5.13
CA LEU A 132 8.26 15.42 3.85
C LEU A 132 7.01 16.18 3.39
N LEU A 133 6.12 16.55 4.30
CA LEU A 133 4.92 17.34 3.97
C LEU A 133 5.27 18.76 3.54
N GLU A 134 6.39 19.31 4.00
CA GLU A 134 6.91 20.62 3.59
C GLU A 134 7.76 20.58 2.30
N SER A 135 7.93 19.40 1.70
CA SER A 135 8.64 19.25 0.42
C SER A 135 8.04 20.15 -0.67
N PRO A 136 8.86 20.83 -1.51
CA PRO A 136 8.33 21.59 -2.64
C PRO A 136 7.71 20.69 -3.72
N ASP A 137 8.03 19.40 -3.74
CA ASP A 137 7.49 18.44 -4.70
C ASP A 137 6.15 17.89 -4.20
N PRO A 138 5.02 18.17 -4.87
CA PRO A 138 3.71 17.69 -4.46
C PRO A 138 3.58 16.16 -4.51
N ASN A 139 4.38 15.46 -5.33
CA ASN A 139 4.40 14.00 -5.34
C ASN A 139 5.03 13.43 -4.05
N VAL A 140 6.01 14.12 -3.46
CA VAL A 140 6.59 13.75 -2.16
C VAL A 140 5.56 13.96 -1.04
N LYS A 141 4.86 15.11 -1.07
CA LYS A 141 3.76 15.37 -0.10
C LYS A 141 2.69 14.29 -0.19
N GLU A 142 2.27 13.94 -1.40
CA GLU A 142 1.29 12.89 -1.64
C GLU A 142 1.73 11.53 -1.10
N ALA A 143 2.99 11.14 -1.38
CA ALA A 143 3.56 9.91 -0.85
C ALA A 143 3.59 9.90 0.68
N ALA A 144 4.00 10.99 1.32
CA ALA A 144 4.02 11.12 2.77
C ALA A 144 2.62 11.00 3.38
N LEU A 145 1.62 11.66 2.80
CA LEU A 145 0.21 11.53 3.19
C LEU A 145 -0.28 10.08 3.03
N GLN A 146 0.12 9.41 1.96
CA GLN A 146 -0.23 8.00 1.74
C GLN A 146 0.38 7.08 2.80
N LEU A 147 1.61 7.34 3.25
CA LEU A 147 2.20 6.60 4.37
C LEU A 147 1.44 6.83 5.67
N ILE A 148 1.05 8.08 5.97
CA ILE A 148 0.24 8.41 7.15
C ILE A 148 -1.10 7.67 7.13
N ILE A 149 -1.74 7.54 5.96
CA ILE A 149 -2.96 6.76 5.80
C ILE A 149 -2.70 5.30 6.17
N PHE A 150 -1.61 4.69 5.69
CA PHE A 150 -1.26 3.31 6.07
C PHE A 150 -1.04 3.16 7.57
N ILE A 151 -0.24 4.05 8.19
CA ILE A 151 -0.04 4.06 9.65
C ILE A 151 -1.37 4.13 10.40
N SER A 152 -2.26 5.03 9.95
CA SER A 152 -3.56 5.28 10.57
C SER A 152 -4.57 4.15 10.33
N MET A 153 -4.35 3.29 9.33
CA MET A 153 -5.17 2.11 9.07
C MET A 153 -4.72 0.87 9.86
N GLY A 154 -3.47 0.82 10.36
CA GLY A 154 -2.96 -0.26 11.23
C GLY A 154 -3.61 -0.28 12.62
N ASP A 155 -2.95 -0.83 13.64
CA ASP A 155 -3.51 -0.82 15.02
C ASP A 155 -3.16 0.45 15.80
N LYS A 156 -2.31 1.31 15.24
CA LYS A 156 -1.68 2.42 15.96
C LYS A 156 -2.48 3.71 15.81
N LYS A 157 -2.39 4.56 16.83
CA LYS A 157 -3.09 5.84 16.92
C LYS A 157 -2.06 6.97 16.79
N ILE A 158 -2.33 7.93 15.91
CA ILE A 158 -1.54 9.15 15.79
C ILE A 158 -2.18 10.18 16.72
N ASP A 159 -1.59 10.32 17.91
CA ASP A 159 -2.02 11.26 18.96
C ASP A 159 -1.05 12.44 19.11
N ASP A 160 -0.48 12.87 17.98
CA ASP A 160 0.43 14.00 17.91
C ASP A 160 -0.27 15.17 17.23
N ARG A 161 -0.52 16.24 18.00
CA ARG A 161 -1.21 17.44 17.52
C ARG A 161 -0.44 18.15 16.42
N ASP A 162 0.88 18.24 16.55
CA ASP A 162 1.72 19.01 15.62
C ASP A 162 1.73 18.33 14.25
N LYS A 163 1.71 16.99 14.22
CA LYS A 163 1.57 16.22 12.98
C LYS A 163 0.20 16.38 12.33
N ILE A 164 -0.87 16.39 13.13
CA ILE A 164 -2.22 16.63 12.60
C ILE A 164 -2.32 18.04 12.03
N GLU A 165 -1.69 19.03 12.67
CA GLU A 165 -1.63 20.40 12.17
C GLU A 165 -0.83 20.50 10.86
N ALA A 166 0.31 19.81 10.76
CA ALA A 166 1.09 19.73 9.53
C ALA A 166 0.28 19.14 8.37
N ILE A 167 -0.54 18.11 8.63
CA ILE A 167 -1.46 17.55 7.63
C ILE A 167 -2.58 18.54 7.30
N ALA A 168 -3.16 19.21 8.30
CA ALA A 168 -4.21 20.21 8.10
C ALA A 168 -3.77 21.36 7.19
N LYS A 169 -2.51 21.78 7.28
CA LYS A 169 -1.90 22.78 6.38
C LYS A 169 -1.89 22.36 4.91
N ARG A 170 -2.10 21.09 4.58
CA ARG A 170 -2.21 20.58 3.21
C ARG A 170 -3.64 20.58 2.67
N LEU A 171 -4.64 20.96 3.47
CA LEU A 171 -6.02 21.17 3.00
C LEU A 171 -6.19 22.41 2.10
N SER A 172 -5.17 23.27 2.03
CA SER A 172 -5.09 24.44 1.14
C SER A 172 -3.86 24.35 0.21
N ASP A 173 -3.42 23.14 -0.15
CA ASP A 173 -2.29 22.95 -1.07
C ASP A 173 -2.64 23.37 -2.51
N GLU A 174 -1.65 23.72 -3.32
CA GLU A 174 -1.87 24.11 -4.72
C GLU A 174 -2.36 22.96 -5.61
N LYS A 175 -2.14 21.70 -5.20
CA LYS A 175 -2.49 20.51 -5.98
C LYS A 175 -3.68 19.78 -5.35
N ASP A 176 -4.75 19.63 -6.13
CA ASP A 176 -5.98 18.92 -5.72
C ASP A 176 -5.70 17.52 -5.16
N TYR A 177 -4.80 16.73 -5.77
CA TYR A 177 -4.50 15.39 -5.28
C TYR A 177 -3.78 15.38 -3.93
N VAL A 178 -3.06 16.46 -3.57
CA VAL A 178 -2.46 16.61 -2.23
C VAL A 178 -3.56 16.93 -1.22
N ILE A 179 -4.49 17.82 -1.57
CA ILE A 179 -5.67 18.13 -0.75
C ILE A 179 -6.49 16.86 -0.49
N GLU A 180 -6.85 16.11 -1.55
CA GLU A 180 -7.61 14.86 -1.46
C GLU A 180 -6.94 13.84 -0.52
N LYS A 181 -5.61 13.73 -0.58
CA LYS A 181 -4.84 12.83 0.27
C LYS A 181 -4.74 13.33 1.72
N ALA A 182 -4.68 14.64 1.94
CA ALA A 182 -4.73 15.25 3.26
C ALA A 182 -6.08 15.00 3.94
N ILE A 183 -7.18 15.15 3.18
CA ILE A 183 -8.54 14.79 3.64
C ILE A 183 -8.57 13.31 4.04
N GLN A 184 -8.12 12.40 3.18
CA GLN A 184 -8.08 10.96 3.49
C GLN A 184 -7.25 10.63 4.73
N ALA A 185 -6.09 11.26 4.89
CA ALA A 185 -5.22 11.08 6.05
C ALA A 185 -5.89 11.55 7.35
N LEU A 186 -6.47 12.75 7.36
CA LEU A 186 -7.17 13.28 8.53
C LEU A 186 -8.41 12.45 8.90
N ILE A 187 -9.15 11.95 7.90
CA ILE A 187 -10.26 11.02 8.14
C ILE A 187 -9.74 9.72 8.76
N ALA A 188 -8.65 9.16 8.26
CA ALA A 188 -8.07 7.92 8.78
C ALA A 188 -7.62 8.10 10.24
N ILE A 189 -6.94 9.20 10.56
CA ILE A 189 -6.54 9.54 11.94
C ILE A 189 -7.79 9.77 12.80
N GLY A 190 -8.72 10.60 12.33
CA GLY A 190 -9.91 10.99 13.06
C GLY A 190 -10.86 9.84 13.35
N LYS A 191 -10.84 8.76 12.57
CA LYS A 191 -11.58 7.53 12.91
C LYS A 191 -11.17 6.95 14.26
N LYS A 192 -9.90 7.10 14.65
CA LYS A 192 -9.34 6.65 15.95
C LYS A 192 -9.17 7.77 16.96
N SER A 193 -8.96 9.00 16.51
CA SER A 193 -8.76 10.20 17.34
C SER A 193 -9.76 11.32 16.99
N PRO A 194 -11.09 11.12 17.13
CA PRO A 194 -12.08 12.08 16.63
C PRO A 194 -11.95 13.47 17.27
N SER A 195 -11.80 13.53 18.59
CA SER A 195 -11.73 14.76 19.36
C SER A 195 -10.48 15.58 19.03
N LEU A 196 -9.31 14.94 19.00
CA LEU A 196 -8.04 15.58 18.68
C LEU A 196 -8.06 16.20 17.28
N VAL A 197 -8.53 15.47 16.27
CA VAL A 197 -8.63 15.98 14.89
C VAL A 197 -9.65 17.13 14.83
N THR A 198 -10.83 16.96 15.44
CA THR A 198 -11.87 18.00 15.45
C THR A 198 -11.38 19.30 16.06
N LYS A 199 -10.74 19.23 17.23
CA LYS A 199 -10.18 20.39 17.94
C LYS A 199 -9.07 21.07 17.14
N THR A 200 -8.18 20.28 16.53
CA THR A 200 -7.07 20.81 15.73
C THR A 200 -7.60 21.53 14.49
N LEU A 201 -8.56 20.94 13.77
CA LEU A 201 -9.16 21.55 12.59
C LEU A 201 -10.00 22.79 12.91
N LYS A 202 -10.70 22.79 14.06
CA LYS A 202 -11.43 23.98 14.54
C LYS A 202 -10.48 25.15 14.75
N ASN A 203 -9.39 24.95 15.50
CA ASN A 203 -8.38 25.98 15.72
C ASN A 203 -7.75 26.44 14.40
N TYR A 204 -7.49 25.52 13.47
CA TYR A 204 -6.90 25.85 12.18
C TYR A 204 -7.83 26.73 11.32
N ILE A 205 -9.14 26.44 11.24
CA ILE A 205 -10.08 27.31 10.50
C ILE A 205 -10.19 28.71 11.15
N GLU A 206 -10.13 28.80 12.48
CA GLU A 206 -10.20 30.09 13.19
C GLU A 206 -9.07 31.04 12.78
N GLU A 207 -7.93 30.52 12.32
CA GLU A 207 -6.82 31.31 11.76
C GLU A 207 -7.10 31.84 10.34
N PHE A 208 -8.01 31.21 9.60
CA PHE A 208 -8.34 31.53 8.20
C PHE A 208 -9.86 31.69 8.00
N PRO A 209 -10.50 32.69 8.64
CA PRO A 209 -11.96 32.82 8.66
C PRO A 209 -12.57 33.16 7.31
N ASP A 210 -11.80 33.58 6.31
CA ASP A 210 -12.28 33.98 4.98
C ASP A 210 -12.01 32.94 3.88
N ASP A 211 -11.34 31.82 4.21
CA ASP A 211 -11.02 30.77 3.23
C ASP A 211 -12.18 29.75 3.12
N GLU A 212 -13.10 30.03 2.19
CA GLU A 212 -14.27 29.16 1.94
C GLU A 212 -13.91 27.78 1.38
N GLU A 213 -12.79 27.67 0.67
CA GLU A 213 -12.34 26.39 0.11
C GLU A 213 -11.76 25.50 1.22
N LEU A 214 -10.90 26.07 2.08
CA LEU A 214 -10.42 25.39 3.28
C LEU A 214 -11.58 24.94 4.18
N LYS A 215 -12.55 25.83 4.45
CA LYS A 215 -13.74 25.48 5.25
C LYS A 215 -14.47 24.29 4.66
N LYS A 216 -14.67 24.25 3.34
CA LYS A 216 -15.32 23.13 2.65
C LYS A 216 -14.53 21.83 2.83
N ASN A 217 -13.21 21.88 2.69
CA ASN A 217 -12.33 20.71 2.83
C ASN A 217 -12.33 20.18 4.27
N VAL A 218 -12.30 21.07 5.27
CA VAL A 218 -12.43 20.68 6.68
C VAL A 218 -13.82 20.12 6.98
N ASP A 219 -14.87 20.72 6.44
CA ASP A 219 -16.24 20.23 6.58
C ASP A 219 -16.39 18.78 6.09
N GLU A 220 -15.72 18.43 4.98
CA GLU A 220 -15.69 17.08 4.44
C GLU A 220 -15.03 16.09 5.42
N VAL A 221 -13.90 16.48 6.01
CA VAL A 221 -13.21 15.69 7.03
C VAL A 221 -14.10 15.49 8.27
N LEU A 222 -14.68 16.56 8.82
CA LEU A 222 -15.49 16.49 10.04
C LEU A 222 -16.76 15.65 9.83
N LYS A 223 -17.47 15.81 8.70
CA LYS A 223 -18.65 15.00 8.37
C LYS A 223 -18.35 13.50 8.32
N SER A 224 -17.14 13.14 7.94
CA SER A 224 -16.70 11.75 7.80
C SER A 224 -16.26 11.10 9.12
N ILE A 225 -15.87 11.91 10.12
CA ILE A 225 -15.37 11.45 11.42
C ILE A 225 -16.50 11.36 12.46
N VAL A 226 -17.44 12.31 12.41
CA VAL A 226 -18.44 12.50 13.46
C VAL A 226 -19.64 11.58 13.24
N SER A 227 -19.65 10.42 13.90
CA SER A 227 -20.85 9.56 14.04
C SER A 227 -21.63 9.93 15.30
N VAL A 228 -22.93 9.58 15.35
CA VAL A 228 -23.81 9.88 16.50
C VAL A 228 -23.25 9.33 17.83
N GLU A 229 -22.56 8.19 17.79
CA GLU A 229 -21.92 7.57 18.95
C GLU A 229 -20.67 8.36 19.40
N LYS A 230 -19.87 8.85 18.44
CA LYS A 230 -18.63 9.62 18.70
C LYS A 230 -18.89 11.06 19.12
N ILE A 231 -20.06 11.63 18.83
CA ILE A 231 -20.45 12.96 19.32
C ILE A 231 -20.49 12.97 20.85
N GLY A 232 -20.95 11.88 21.48
CA GLY A 232 -20.95 11.76 22.95
C GLY A 232 -19.55 11.86 23.54
N GLU A 233 -18.59 11.15 22.95
CA GLU A 233 -17.18 11.17 23.38
C GLU A 233 -16.56 12.57 23.24
N ILE A 234 -16.80 13.25 22.12
CA ILE A 234 -16.27 14.60 21.88
C ILE A 234 -16.84 15.61 22.89
N VAL A 235 -18.16 15.57 23.13
CA VAL A 235 -18.84 16.50 24.04
C VAL A 235 -18.50 16.24 25.51
N GLU A 236 -18.28 14.99 25.91
CA GLU A 236 -17.84 14.65 27.27
C GLU A 236 -16.39 15.07 27.54
N GLU A 237 -15.49 14.92 26.57
CA GLU A 237 -14.10 15.42 26.69
C GLU A 237 -14.03 16.95 26.76
N GLU A 238 -14.83 17.67 25.95
CA GLU A 238 -14.93 19.14 26.03
C GLU A 238 -15.43 19.61 27.39
N LYS A 239 -16.46 18.95 27.95
CA LYS A 239 -16.98 19.27 29.29
C LYS A 239 -15.96 19.01 30.39
N GLN A 240 -15.18 17.93 30.33
CA GLN A 240 -14.15 17.66 31.33
C GLN A 240 -12.98 18.65 31.26
N GLU A 241 -12.64 19.16 30.07
CA GLU A 241 -11.66 20.24 29.94
C GLU A 241 -12.22 21.60 30.40
N GLU A 242 -13.49 21.89 30.14
CA GLU A 242 -14.18 23.10 30.63
C GLU A 242 -14.34 23.07 32.15
N GLU A 243 -14.72 21.94 32.76
CA GLU A 243 -14.81 21.77 34.22
C GLU A 243 -13.43 21.94 34.88
N LYS A 244 -12.34 21.47 34.26
CA LYS A 244 -10.96 21.71 34.74
C LYS A 244 -10.51 23.18 34.60
N LYS A 245 -11.12 23.94 33.67
CA LYS A 245 -10.88 25.38 33.53
C LYS A 245 -11.78 26.21 34.46
N GLU A 246 -13.01 25.78 34.71
CA GLU A 246 -13.97 26.43 35.62
C GLU A 246 -13.61 26.21 37.10
N GLU A 247 -13.04 25.06 37.48
CA GLU A 247 -12.47 24.84 38.82
C GLU A 247 -11.28 25.78 39.13
N ALA A 248 -10.70 26.45 38.11
CA ALA A 248 -9.69 27.48 38.29
C ALA A 248 -10.26 28.90 38.43
N GLU A 249 -11.55 29.15 38.16
CA GLU A 249 -12.07 30.54 38.02
C GLU A 249 -13.32 30.93 38.81
N THR A 250 -14.02 30.08 39.58
CA THR A 250 -15.25 30.54 40.26
C THR A 250 -15.50 30.04 41.69
N GLU A 251 -14.85 30.69 42.67
CA GLU A 251 -15.51 31.04 43.95
C GLU A 251 -16.17 32.42 43.80
N GLY A 252 -17.50 32.51 43.66
CA GLY A 252 -18.14 33.83 43.67
C GLY A 252 -19.62 33.95 43.31
N LYS A 253 -20.47 33.73 44.32
CA LYS A 253 -21.74 34.43 44.63
C LYS A 253 -23.10 33.81 44.27
N GLU A 254 -23.90 33.86 45.34
CA GLU A 254 -25.26 33.38 45.60
C GLU A 254 -26.40 34.27 45.05
N LYS A 255 -27.59 33.63 44.91
CA LYS A 255 -28.99 34.03 45.31
C LYS A 255 -29.53 35.38 44.82
N SER A 256 -30.82 35.66 44.62
CA SER A 256 -32.16 35.11 44.90
C SER A 256 -33.16 35.99 44.06
N GLU A 257 -34.40 35.64 43.76
CA GLU A 257 -35.62 35.86 44.55
C GLU A 257 -36.86 35.55 43.66
N GLU A 258 -37.99 35.30 44.31
CA GLU A 258 -39.18 34.62 43.78
C GLU A 258 -40.47 35.47 43.91
N LYS A 259 -41.42 35.23 42.99
CA LYS A 259 -42.91 35.43 43.02
C LYS A 259 -43.53 36.80 42.64
N PRO A 260 -44.83 36.87 42.26
CA PRO A 260 -45.85 35.81 42.02
C PRO A 260 -46.60 35.91 40.66
N GLN A 261 -46.92 34.78 40.02
CA GLN A 261 -47.78 34.72 38.82
C GLN A 261 -48.85 33.64 39.01
N LYS A 262 -50.13 34.01 39.18
CA LYS A 262 -51.24 33.06 39.34
C LYS A 262 -52.35 33.16 38.28
N GLU A 263 -52.24 34.07 37.32
CA GLU A 263 -53.12 34.11 36.13
C GLU A 263 -52.39 33.67 34.84
N PHE A 264 -51.09 33.38 34.92
CA PHE A 264 -50.26 32.93 33.79
C PHE A 264 -50.21 31.40 33.66
N GLU A 265 -50.55 30.66 34.72
CA GLU A 265 -50.40 29.19 34.78
C GLU A 265 -51.43 28.45 33.91
N GLU A 266 -52.71 28.87 33.89
CA GLU A 266 -53.74 28.17 33.09
C GLU A 266 -53.54 28.29 31.56
N LYS A 267 -53.04 29.44 31.05
CA LYS A 267 -52.68 29.56 29.62
C LYS A 267 -51.45 28.74 29.27
N LYS A 268 -50.51 28.62 30.21
CA LYS A 268 -49.28 27.85 30.04
C LYS A 268 -49.56 26.36 30.01
N ASP A 269 -50.48 25.87 30.84
CA ASP A 269 -50.88 24.46 30.86
C ASP A 269 -51.58 24.03 29.56
N LEU A 270 -52.45 24.88 29.01
CA LEU A 270 -53.12 24.61 27.73
C LEU A 270 -52.13 24.60 26.54
N GLU A 271 -51.10 25.46 26.59
CA GLU A 271 -50.04 25.50 25.59
C GLU A 271 -49.08 24.30 25.72
N LEU A 272 -48.78 23.89 26.95
CA LEU A 272 -47.99 22.70 27.25
C LEU A 272 -48.70 21.43 26.79
N GLU A 273 -50.02 21.33 26.93
CA GLU A 273 -50.79 20.18 26.48
C GLU A 273 -50.81 20.06 24.94
N LYS A 274 -50.94 21.17 24.22
CA LYS A 274 -50.81 21.21 22.75
C LYS A 274 -49.41 20.81 22.29
N LYS A 275 -48.36 21.34 22.93
CA LYS A 275 -46.97 20.95 22.63
C LYS A 275 -46.74 19.47 22.94
N ALA A 276 -47.34 18.93 24.01
CA ALA A 276 -47.24 17.51 24.33
C ALA A 276 -47.93 16.61 23.30
N GLN A 277 -49.07 17.03 22.75
CA GLN A 277 -49.72 16.32 21.63
C GLN A 277 -48.87 16.36 20.36
N GLU A 278 -48.33 17.53 20.00
CA GLU A 278 -47.44 17.69 18.83
C GLU A 278 -46.18 16.84 18.97
N ILE A 279 -45.57 16.81 20.17
CA ILE A 279 -44.42 15.93 20.47
C ILE A 279 -44.80 14.45 20.33
N ARG A 280 -46.00 14.04 20.76
CA ARG A 280 -46.47 12.65 20.58
C ARG A 280 -46.64 12.28 19.10
N GLU A 281 -47.20 13.16 18.29
CA GLU A 281 -47.36 12.94 16.85
C GLU A 281 -46.02 12.91 16.12
N ARG A 282 -45.11 13.82 16.46
CA ARG A 282 -43.74 13.85 15.94
C ARG A 282 -42.96 12.59 16.34
N LYS A 283 -43.17 12.08 17.56
CA LYS A 283 -42.57 10.81 18.02
C LYS A 283 -43.10 9.60 17.26
N LYS A 284 -44.40 9.57 16.90
CA LYS A 284 -44.99 8.49 16.08
C LYS A 284 -44.44 8.51 14.65
N THR A 285 -44.33 9.68 14.04
CA THR A 285 -43.78 9.80 12.68
C THR A 285 -42.30 9.44 12.61
N LEU A 286 -41.50 9.83 13.59
CA LEU A 286 -40.10 9.39 13.70
C LEU A 286 -39.98 7.88 13.84
N ARG A 287 -40.80 7.25 14.70
CA ARG A 287 -40.81 5.77 14.82
C ARG A 287 -41.16 5.05 13.52
N MET A 288 -42.06 5.59 12.71
CA MET A 288 -42.36 4.99 11.41
C MET A 288 -41.18 5.13 10.43
N LYS A 289 -40.50 6.28 10.42
CA LYS A 289 -39.28 6.47 9.61
C LYS A 289 -38.14 5.55 10.06
N ASP A 290 -37.98 5.33 11.36
CA ASP A 290 -36.96 4.41 11.90
C ASP A 290 -37.22 2.97 11.43
N LEU A 291 -38.49 2.55 11.37
CA LEU A 291 -38.86 1.23 10.86
C LEU A 291 -38.60 1.12 9.34
N GLU A 292 -38.95 2.15 8.57
CA GLU A 292 -38.69 2.18 7.12
C GLU A 292 -37.18 2.15 6.81
N ILE A 293 -36.37 2.87 7.60
CA ILE A 293 -34.90 2.86 7.47
C ILE A 293 -34.35 1.46 7.81
N LYS A 294 -34.86 0.81 8.86
CA LYS A 294 -34.45 -0.56 9.21
C LYS A 294 -34.79 -1.56 8.11
N GLU A 295 -35.97 -1.46 7.51
CA GLU A 295 -36.40 -2.32 6.41
C GLU A 295 -35.51 -2.13 5.17
N LYS A 296 -35.22 -0.87 4.79
CA LYS A 296 -34.28 -0.57 3.70
C LYS A 296 -32.86 -1.05 3.98
N LYS A 297 -32.41 -0.98 5.24
CA LYS A 297 -31.08 -1.47 5.63
C LYS A 297 -30.98 -2.99 5.49
N LEU A 298 -32.02 -3.73 5.87
CA LEU A 298 -32.08 -5.19 5.68
C LEU A 298 -32.12 -5.57 4.20
N GLU A 299 -32.89 -4.85 3.38
CA GLU A 299 -32.94 -5.10 1.93
C GLU A 299 -31.59 -4.86 1.25
N LEU A 300 -30.84 -3.83 1.68
CA LEU A 300 -29.49 -3.57 1.18
C LEU A 300 -28.49 -4.66 1.61
N GLU A 301 -28.58 -5.14 2.85
CA GLU A 301 -27.72 -6.21 3.36
C GLU A 301 -27.95 -7.53 2.61
N GLU A 302 -29.20 -7.84 2.23
CA GLU A 302 -29.51 -9.01 1.40
C GLU A 302 -28.92 -8.88 -0.02
N LYS A 303 -29.05 -7.70 -0.64
CA LYS A 303 -28.45 -7.44 -1.97
C LYS A 303 -26.93 -7.50 -1.96
N GLU A 304 -26.29 -7.05 -0.89
CA GLU A 304 -24.85 -7.12 -0.71
C GLU A 304 -24.38 -8.58 -0.63
N LYS A 305 -25.08 -9.42 0.14
CA LYS A 305 -24.79 -10.88 0.22
C LYS A 305 -24.98 -11.59 -1.11
N GLU A 306 -26.02 -11.24 -1.89
CA GLU A 306 -26.22 -11.80 -3.23
C GLU A 306 -25.08 -11.42 -4.19
N LEU A 307 -24.58 -10.19 -4.13
CA LEU A 307 -23.44 -9.74 -4.93
C LEU A 307 -22.14 -10.45 -4.51
N GLU A 308 -21.89 -10.61 -3.22
CA GLU A 308 -20.74 -11.36 -2.71
C GLU A 308 -20.76 -12.82 -3.19
N GLU A 309 -21.93 -13.47 -3.17
CA GLU A 309 -22.08 -14.85 -3.65
C GLU A 309 -21.82 -14.96 -5.16
N GLN A 310 -22.29 -13.99 -5.95
CA GLN A 310 -22.01 -13.92 -7.39
C GLN A 310 -20.51 -13.75 -7.66
N GLU A 311 -19.83 -12.85 -6.97
CA GLU A 311 -18.38 -12.64 -7.12
C GLU A 311 -17.58 -13.90 -6.75
N LEU A 312 -17.96 -14.59 -5.67
CA LEU A 312 -17.35 -15.85 -5.26
C LEU A 312 -17.50 -16.92 -6.34
N GLN A 313 -18.68 -17.02 -6.95
CA GLN A 313 -18.95 -17.96 -8.02
C GLN A 313 -18.15 -17.64 -9.29
N GLU A 314 -18.01 -16.36 -9.65
CA GLU A 314 -17.17 -15.93 -10.77
C GLU A 314 -15.69 -16.21 -10.52
N LYS A 315 -15.18 -15.91 -9.31
CA LYS A 315 -13.80 -16.22 -8.90
C LYS A 315 -13.54 -17.74 -9.00
N LYS A 316 -14.48 -18.57 -8.54
CA LYS A 316 -14.38 -20.03 -8.64
C LYS A 316 -14.33 -20.52 -10.09
N ASN A 317 -15.16 -19.95 -10.98
CA ASN A 317 -15.14 -20.29 -12.40
C ASN A 317 -13.85 -19.83 -13.09
N ARG A 318 -13.33 -18.67 -12.72
CA ARG A 318 -12.04 -18.15 -13.22
C ARG A 318 -10.87 -19.03 -12.81
N LEU A 319 -10.85 -19.51 -11.56
CA LEU A 319 -9.83 -20.44 -11.07
C LEU A 319 -9.87 -21.77 -11.82
N LYS A 320 -11.05 -22.37 -12.01
CA LYS A 320 -11.19 -23.60 -12.81
C LYS A 320 -10.63 -23.45 -14.23
N ARG A 321 -10.92 -22.33 -14.90
CA ARG A 321 -10.37 -22.05 -16.24
C ARG A 321 -8.84 -21.91 -16.22
N LYS A 322 -8.26 -21.30 -15.19
CA LYS A 322 -6.81 -21.20 -15.03
C LYS A 322 -6.16 -22.57 -14.82
N GLU A 323 -6.76 -23.42 -13.99
CA GLU A 323 -6.29 -24.80 -13.77
C GLU A 323 -6.33 -25.63 -15.07
N GLU A 324 -7.40 -25.51 -15.86
CA GLU A 324 -7.52 -26.17 -17.16
C GLU A 324 -6.46 -25.68 -18.17
N LEU A 325 -6.17 -24.38 -18.21
CA LEU A 325 -5.12 -23.83 -19.08
C LEU A 325 -3.74 -24.33 -18.66
N LEU A 326 -3.45 -24.34 -17.37
CA LEU A 326 -2.17 -24.81 -16.83
C LEU A 326 -1.97 -26.32 -17.08
N ALA A 327 -3.04 -27.11 -17.03
CA ALA A 327 -3.00 -28.52 -17.42
C ALA A 327 -2.68 -28.71 -18.92
N LYS A 328 -3.26 -27.87 -19.79
CA LYS A 328 -2.96 -27.89 -21.23
C LYS A 328 -1.54 -27.43 -21.54
N GLU A 329 -1.04 -26.41 -20.85
CA GLU A 329 0.35 -25.96 -20.98
C GLU A 329 1.34 -27.07 -20.61
N LYS A 330 1.09 -27.79 -19.51
CA LYS A 330 1.90 -28.96 -19.13
C LYS A 330 1.87 -30.07 -20.18
N GLN A 331 0.70 -30.34 -20.78
CA GLN A 331 0.59 -31.33 -21.87
C GLN A 331 1.35 -30.89 -23.12
N LEU A 332 1.29 -29.59 -23.48
CA LEU A 332 2.04 -29.04 -24.61
C LEU A 332 3.55 -29.10 -24.36
N ALA A 333 4.01 -28.70 -23.18
CA ALA A 333 5.42 -28.77 -22.81
C ALA A 333 5.96 -30.21 -22.87
N GLN A 334 5.18 -31.20 -22.40
CA GLN A 334 5.55 -32.61 -22.52
C GLN A 334 5.63 -33.05 -23.99
N ALA A 335 4.65 -32.68 -24.81
CA ALA A 335 4.64 -33.02 -26.23
C ALA A 335 5.84 -32.41 -26.98
N GLU A 336 6.25 -31.19 -26.62
CA GLU A 336 7.45 -30.54 -27.18
C GLU A 336 8.75 -31.26 -26.79
N LEU A 337 8.84 -31.73 -25.54
CA LEU A 337 9.98 -32.53 -25.08
C LEU A 337 10.06 -33.86 -25.85
N ASP A 338 8.95 -34.59 -25.97
CA ASP A 338 8.89 -35.85 -26.71
C ASP A 338 9.27 -35.68 -28.19
N LEU A 339 8.91 -34.53 -28.79
CA LEU A 339 9.24 -34.22 -30.18
C LEU A 339 10.75 -33.92 -30.33
N LYS A 340 11.33 -33.15 -29.41
CA LYS A 340 12.78 -32.90 -29.37
C LYS A 340 13.59 -34.16 -29.15
N GLU A 341 13.14 -35.08 -28.28
CA GLU A 341 13.81 -36.37 -28.07
C GLU A 341 13.83 -37.21 -29.34
N LYS A 342 12.71 -37.25 -30.08
CA LYS A 342 12.65 -37.93 -31.38
C LYS A 342 13.60 -37.31 -32.40
N GLU A 343 13.61 -35.98 -32.54
CA GLU A 343 14.54 -35.29 -33.45
C GLU A 343 16.01 -35.55 -33.10
N LEU A 344 16.34 -35.63 -31.81
CA LEU A 344 17.70 -35.96 -31.37
C LEU A 344 18.05 -37.41 -31.68
N SER A 345 17.14 -38.35 -31.45
CA SER A 345 17.33 -39.77 -31.78
C SER A 345 17.54 -39.99 -33.28
N GLU A 346 16.75 -39.34 -34.13
CA GLU A 346 16.89 -39.41 -35.59
C GLU A 346 18.25 -38.86 -36.04
N LYS A 347 18.68 -37.71 -35.49
CA LYS A 347 20.02 -37.15 -35.78
C LYS A 347 21.15 -38.06 -35.30
N GLU A 348 20.99 -38.73 -34.16
CA GLU A 348 21.98 -39.67 -33.65
C GLU A 348 22.12 -40.90 -34.57
N GLU A 349 21.01 -41.41 -35.09
CA GLU A 349 21.03 -42.50 -36.07
C GLU A 349 21.67 -42.08 -37.40
N GLU A 350 21.36 -40.89 -37.91
CA GLU A 350 22.00 -40.34 -39.10
C GLU A 350 23.52 -40.19 -38.92
N LEU A 351 23.98 -39.67 -37.76
CA LEU A 351 25.40 -39.56 -37.45
C LEU A 351 26.08 -40.92 -37.36
N LYS A 352 25.43 -41.93 -36.77
CA LYS A 352 25.93 -43.31 -36.74
C LYS A 352 26.09 -43.89 -38.14
N GLN A 353 25.11 -43.68 -39.03
CA GLN A 353 25.19 -44.14 -40.42
C GLN A 353 26.34 -43.45 -41.17
N GLN A 354 26.49 -42.13 -41.02
CA GLN A 354 27.59 -41.37 -41.62
C GLN A 354 28.96 -41.87 -41.16
N GLU A 355 29.12 -42.20 -39.88
CA GLU A 355 30.37 -42.73 -39.33
C GLU A 355 30.66 -44.14 -39.85
N ILE A 356 29.64 -45.00 -39.95
CA ILE A 356 29.77 -46.35 -40.57
C ILE A 356 30.23 -46.22 -42.02
N GLU A 357 29.64 -45.32 -42.80
CA GLU A 357 30.08 -45.07 -44.18
C GLU A 357 31.53 -44.57 -44.25
N ARG A 358 31.92 -43.67 -43.34
CA ARG A 358 33.30 -43.16 -43.27
C ARG A 358 34.29 -44.28 -43.02
N ILE A 359 34.04 -45.11 -42.00
CA ILE A 359 34.89 -46.26 -41.64
C ILE A 359 34.94 -47.26 -42.81
N THR A 360 33.81 -47.55 -43.45
CA THR A 360 33.75 -48.47 -44.59
C THR A 360 34.61 -47.99 -45.76
N ARG A 361 34.55 -46.68 -46.08
CA ARG A 361 35.40 -46.08 -47.12
C ARG A 361 36.89 -46.16 -46.76
N GLU A 362 37.26 -45.98 -45.49
CA GLU A 362 38.66 -46.11 -45.05
C GLU A 362 39.17 -47.56 -45.14
N ILE A 363 38.36 -48.53 -44.70
CA ILE A 363 38.69 -49.96 -44.82
C ILE A 363 38.91 -50.33 -46.29
N GLN A 364 38.04 -49.86 -47.20
CA GLN A 364 38.18 -50.14 -48.62
C GLN A 364 39.48 -49.56 -49.21
N LYS A 365 39.82 -48.30 -48.87
CA LYS A 365 41.11 -47.69 -49.27
C LYS A 365 42.32 -48.46 -48.74
N LEU A 366 42.24 -49.02 -47.54
CA LEU A 366 43.33 -49.82 -46.97
C LEU A 366 43.49 -51.15 -47.71
N LYS A 367 42.38 -51.82 -48.07
CA LYS A 367 42.41 -53.04 -48.88
C LYS A 367 43.01 -52.82 -50.27
N GLU A 368 42.63 -51.72 -50.93
CA GLU A 368 43.19 -51.36 -52.24
C GLU A 368 44.71 -51.16 -52.17
N LYS A 369 45.22 -50.49 -51.12
CA LYS A 369 46.66 -50.33 -50.87
C LYS A 369 47.37 -51.65 -50.56
N GLU A 370 46.72 -52.54 -49.82
CA GLU A 370 47.25 -53.87 -49.53
C GLU A 370 47.38 -54.70 -50.81
N ASP A 371 46.35 -54.70 -51.67
CA ASP A 371 46.36 -55.37 -52.97
C ASP A 371 47.42 -54.80 -53.94
N GLU A 372 47.73 -53.51 -53.85
CA GLU A 372 48.84 -52.88 -54.59
C GLU A 372 50.20 -53.38 -54.09
N LEU A 373 50.40 -53.49 -52.77
CA LEU A 373 51.64 -53.98 -52.16
C LEU A 373 51.93 -55.46 -52.49
N PHE A 374 50.91 -56.29 -52.71
CA PHE A 374 51.08 -57.71 -53.07
C PHE A 374 51.31 -57.97 -54.57
N LYS A 375 51.26 -56.93 -55.42
CA LYS A 375 51.51 -57.03 -56.88
C LYS A 375 52.93 -56.63 -57.29
N GLU A 376 53.68 -55.97 -56.40
CA GLU A 376 55.13 -55.75 -56.51
C GLU A 376 55.90 -56.95 -55.95
#